data_AF-I3UCN0-F1
#
_entry.id   AF-I3UCN0-F1
#
_cell.length_a   1.000
_cell.length_b   1.000
_cell.length_c   1.000
_cell.angle_alpha   90.00
_cell.angle_beta   90.00
_cell.angle_gamma   90.00
#
_symmetry.space_group_name_H-M   'P 1'
#
loop_
_entity.id
_entity.type
_entity.pdbx_description
1 polymer ?
#
loop_
_entity_poly.entity_id
_entity_poly.type
_entity_poly.pdbx_seq_one_letter_code
_entity_poly.pdbx_strand_id
1 'polypeptide(L)' 'MRDETFAYRDPSKALLKAIANGQKCGKLRSDIPAINLLDAYTAMFNRTFLMWEYRQRQYTLTSQLDHVFTILWDGIKANK' A
#
# COMPACT_ATOMS: atom_id res chain seq x y z
N MET A 1 -19.52 -1.05 15.84
CA MET A 1 -19.11 -2.02 14.82
C MET A 1 -17.77 -2.62 15.26
N ARG A 2 -17.80 -3.76 15.95
CA ARG A 2 -16.62 -4.55 16.38
C ARG A 2 -16.82 -5.92 15.74
N ASP A 3 -16.54 -6.00 14.45
CA ASP A 3 -16.56 -7.25 13.71
C ASP A 3 -15.13 -7.79 13.65
N GLU A 4 -14.92 -9.11 13.66
CA GLU A 4 -13.61 -9.77 13.62
C GLU A 4 -12.77 -9.36 12.40
N THR A 5 -13.41 -8.85 11.34
CA THR A 5 -12.76 -8.23 10.19
C THR A 5 -11.94 -6.96 10.56
N PHE A 6 -12.20 -6.35 11.73
CA PHE A 6 -11.43 -5.23 12.28
C PHE A 6 -10.07 -5.68 12.87
N ALA A 7 -9.79 -6.98 12.90
CA ALA A 7 -8.52 -7.57 13.32
C ALA A 7 -7.44 -7.59 12.21
N TYR A 8 -7.56 -6.78 11.15
CA TYR A 8 -6.50 -6.46 10.18
C TYR A 8 -5.26 -5.76 10.78
N ARG A 9 -5.11 -5.80 12.11
CA ARG A 9 -4.04 -5.14 12.86
C ARG A 9 -2.68 -5.72 12.51
N ASP A 10 -2.55 -7.03 12.33
CA ASP A 10 -1.23 -7.65 12.26
C ASP A 10 -0.53 -7.41 10.91
N PRO A 11 -1.17 -7.56 9.74
CA PRO A 11 -0.57 -7.20 8.47
C PRO A 11 -0.24 -5.70 8.38
N SER A 12 -1.16 -4.85 8.83
CA SER A 12 -0.98 -3.38 8.80
C SER A 12 0.17 -2.94 9.71
N LYS A 13 0.29 -3.52 10.91
CA LYS A 13 1.42 -3.27 11.82
C LYS A 13 2.74 -3.75 11.23
N ALA A 14 2.75 -4.93 10.62
CA ALA A 14 3.96 -5.47 9.99
C ALA A 14 4.42 -4.56 8.84
N LEU A 15 3.49 -4.11 7.99
CA LEU A 15 3.79 -3.19 6.90
C LEU A 15 4.25 -1.82 7.43
N LEU A 16 3.59 -1.25 8.44
CA LEU A 16 4.04 -0.01 9.08
C LEU A 16 5.45 -0.13 9.63
N LYS A 17 5.78 -1.25 10.28
CA LYS A 17 7.13 -1.53 10.79
C LYS A 17 8.15 -1.62 9.64
N ALA A 18 7.79 -2.26 8.53
CA ALA A 18 8.64 -2.32 7.35
C ALA A 18 8.88 -0.94 6.73
N ILE A 19 7.84 -0.11 6.62
CA ILE A 19 7.93 1.27 6.15
C ILE A 19 8.85 2.09 7.06
N ALA A 20 8.60 2.06 8.38
CA ALA A 20 9.40 2.80 9.36
C ALA A 20 10.87 2.38 9.32
N ASN A 21 11.16 1.09 9.17
CA ASN A 21 12.54 0.61 9.00
C ASN A 21 13.15 1.09 7.68
N GLY A 22 12.38 1.07 6.58
CA GLY A 22 12.82 1.60 5.29
C GLY A 22 13.19 3.08 5.35
N GLN A 23 12.43 3.88 6.09
CA GLN A 23 12.73 5.30 6.33
C GLN A 23 13.98 5.48 7.19
N LYS A 24 14.13 4.72 8.28
CA LYS A 24 15.34 4.75 9.14
C LYS A 24 16.62 4.42 8.39
N CYS A 25 16.55 3.51 7.41
CA CYS A 25 17.69 3.10 6.60
C CYS A 25 17.86 3.94 5.31
N GLY A 26 17.08 5.01 5.11
CA GLY A 26 17.19 5.86 3.93
C GLY A 26 16.75 5.20 2.62
N LYS A 27 16.04 4.07 2.66
CA LYS A 27 15.50 3.39 1.47
C LYS A 27 14.16 3.99 1.02
N LEU A 28 13.38 4.48 1.97
CA LEU A 28 12.12 5.16 1.75
C LEU A 28 12.23 6.61 2.16
N ARG A 29 11.46 7.48 1.50
CA ARG A 29 11.39 8.90 1.81
C ARG A 29 10.95 9.12 3.26
N SER A 30 11.67 9.96 4.00
CA SER A 30 11.44 10.23 5.43
C SER A 30 10.79 11.59 5.69
N ASP A 31 10.55 12.37 4.64
CA ASP A 31 9.85 13.66 4.68
C ASP A 31 8.33 13.51 4.91
N ILE A 32 7.80 12.30 4.71
CA ILE A 32 6.39 11.95 4.96
C ILE A 32 6.29 10.99 6.15
N PRO A 33 5.33 11.17 7.07
CA PRO A 33 5.10 10.20 8.15
C PRO A 33 4.82 8.77 7.64
N ALA A 34 5.40 7.76 8.30
CA ALA A 34 5.22 6.35 7.95
C ALA A 34 3.75 5.92 7.83
N ILE A 35 2.88 6.48 8.67
CA ILE A 35 1.44 6.18 8.66
C ILE A 35 0.77 6.67 7.37
N ASN A 36 1.14 7.85 6.86
CA ASN A 36 0.61 8.37 5.60
C ASN A 36 1.05 7.50 4.41
N LEU A 37 2.26 6.93 4.47
CA LEU A 37 2.72 5.97 3.45
C LEU A 37 1.93 4.66 3.51
N LEU A 38 1.61 4.16 4.72
CA LEU A 38 0.73 3.01 4.90
C LEU A 38 -0.69 3.29 4.36
N ASP A 39 -1.24 4.47 4.64
CA ASP A 39 -2.55 4.87 4.16
C ASP A 39 -2.60 4.94 2.64
N ALA A 40 -1.58 5.51 2.00
CA ALA A 40 -1.46 5.57 0.54
C ALA A 40 -1.39 4.16 -0.08
N TYR A 41 -0.61 3.25 0.52
CA TYR A 41 -0.54 1.85 0.10
C TYR A 41 -1.93 1.22 0.18
N THR A 42 -2.56 1.27 1.36
CA THR A 42 -3.86 0.66 1.63
C THR A 42 -4.96 1.20 0.69
N ALA A 43 -4.97 2.52 0.46
CA ALA A 43 -5.92 3.16 -0.45
C ALA A 43 -5.76 2.65 -1.90
N MET A 44 -4.52 2.48 -2.37
CA MET A 44 -4.27 2.01 -3.73
C MET A 44 -4.71 0.56 -3.94
N PHE A 45 -4.44 -0.34 -2.99
CA PHE A 45 -4.92 -1.73 -3.08
C PHE A 45 -6.44 -1.80 -3.07
N ASN A 46 -7.08 -1.10 -2.13
CA ASN A 46 -8.54 -1.04 -2.04
C ASN A 46 -9.15 -0.48 -3.33
N ARG A 47 -8.57 0.59 -3.88
CA ARG A 47 -9.05 1.21 -5.12
C ARG A 47 -8.87 0.30 -6.33
N THR A 48 -7.76 -0.42 -6.41
CA THR A 48 -7.47 -1.38 -7.49
C THR A 48 -8.50 -2.49 -7.51
N PHE A 49 -8.79 -3.09 -6.35
CA PHE A 49 -9.79 -4.14 -6.22
C PHE A 49 -11.19 -3.62 -6.58
N LEU A 50 -11.58 -2.47 -6.03
CA LEU A 50 -12.88 -1.84 -6.32
C LEU A 50 -13.06 -1.56 -7.82
N MET A 51 -12.03 -1.05 -8.49
CA MET A 51 -12.10 -0.76 -9.92
C MET A 51 -12.10 -2.00 -10.79
N TRP A 52 -11.42 -3.06 -10.37
CA TRP A 52 -11.49 -4.34 -11.06
C TRP A 52 -12.91 -4.92 -11.05
N GLU A 53 -13.59 -4.88 -9.90
CA GLU A 53 -14.98 -5.31 -9.78
C GLU A 53 -15.91 -4.40 -10.60
N TYR A 54 -15.78 -3.08 -10.46
CA TYR A 54 -16.57 -2.10 -11.20
C TYR A 54 -16.46 -2.28 -12.73
N ARG A 55 -15.27 -2.64 -13.23
CA ARG A 55 -15.01 -2.90 -14.65
C ARG A 55 -15.39 -4.32 -15.08
N GLN A 56 -16.28 -4.99 -14.34
CA GLN A 56 -16.81 -6.31 -14.67
C GLN A 56 -15.71 -7.36 -14.90
N ARG A 57 -14.58 -7.23 -14.17
CA ARG A 57 -13.47 -8.20 -14.20
C ARG A 57 -12.94 -8.48 -15.62
N GLN A 58 -12.97 -7.47 -16.51
CA GLN A 58 -12.52 -7.57 -17.92
C GLN A 58 -11.03 -7.95 -18.11
N TYR A 59 -10.26 -7.96 -17.03
CA TYR A 59 -8.86 -8.37 -16.99
C TYR A 59 -8.59 -9.17 -15.71
N THR A 60 -7.49 -9.92 -15.66
CA THR A 60 -7.08 -10.60 -14.42
C THR A 60 -6.58 -9.57 -13.40
N LEU A 61 -7.01 -9.65 -12.14
CA LEU A 61 -6.57 -8.70 -11.11
C LEU A 61 -5.04 -8.64 -11.00
N THR A 62 -4.38 -9.80 -11.17
CA THR A 62 -2.93 -9.93 -11.12
C THR A 62 -2.21 -9.21 -12.25
N SER A 63 -2.84 -8.97 -13.41
CA SER A 63 -2.25 -8.17 -14.50
C SER A 63 -1.97 -6.72 -14.13
N GLN A 64 -2.60 -6.22 -13.05
CA GLN A 64 -2.40 -4.84 -12.58
C GLN A 64 -1.31 -4.72 -11.52
N LEU A 65 -0.76 -5.83 -11.01
CA LEU A 65 0.18 -5.80 -9.88
C LEU A 65 1.40 -4.94 -10.20
N ASP A 66 2.05 -5.18 -11.33
CA ASP A 66 3.26 -4.45 -11.70
C ASP A 66 2.99 -2.95 -11.79
N HIS A 67 1.91 -2.55 -12.45
CA HIS A 67 1.54 -1.13 -12.57
C HIS A 67 1.30 -0.48 -11.20
N VAL A 68 0.53 -1.14 -10.34
CA VAL A 68 0.22 -0.64 -8.99
C VAL A 68 1.48 -0.55 -8.13
N PHE A 69 2.32 -1.59 -8.16
CA PHE A 69 3.57 -1.61 -7.40
C PHE A 69 4.57 -0.57 -7.90
N THR A 70 4.71 -0.37 -9.21
CA THR A 70 5.60 0.66 -9.76
C THR A 70 5.16 2.06 -9.31
N ILE A 71 3.87 2.39 -9.43
CA ILE A 71 3.33 3.69 -9.00
C ILE A 71 3.60 3.92 -7.51
N LEU A 72 3.32 2.92 -6.67
CA LEU A 72 3.55 3.02 -5.24
C LEU A 72 5.03 3.15 -4.92
N TRP A 73 5.86 2.27 -5.46
CA TRP A 73 7.29 2.21 -5.20
C TRP A 73 8.01 3.49 -5.61
N ASP A 74 7.71 3.99 -6.80
CA ASP A 74 8.30 5.23 -7.29
C ASP A 74 7.86 6.46 -6.50
N GLY A 75 6.67 6.43 -5.90
CA GLY A 75 6.17 7.50 -5.02
C GLY A 75 6.79 7.53 -3.62
N ILE A 76 7.28 6.38 -3.12
CA ILE A 76 7.76 6.22 -1.73
C ILE A 76 9.28 6.01 -1.60
N LYS A 77 9.97 5.64 -2.69
CA LYS A 77 11.43 5.50 -2.67
C LYS A 77 12.08 6.82 -2.23
N ALA A 78 13.24 6.73 -1.58
CA ALA A 78 13.98 7.93 -1.20
C ALA A 78 14.32 8.77 -2.44
N ASN A 79 14.07 10.08 -2.36
CA ASN A 79 14.60 11.00 -3.35
C ASN A 79 16.12 11.05 -3.16
N LYS A 80 16.87 10.87 -4.25
CA LYS A 80 18.32 11.14 -4.27
C LYS A 80 18.56 12.63 -4.05
#